data_AF-A0A2G9XHC7-F1
#
_entry.id   AF-A0A2G9XHC7-F1
#
_cell.length_a   1.000
_cell.length_b   1.000
_cell.length_c   1.000
_cell.angle_alpha   90.00
_cell.angle_beta   90.00
_cell.angle_gamma   90.00
#
_symmetry.space_group_name_H-M   'P 1'
#
loop_
_entity.id
_entity.type
_entity.pdbx_description
1 polymer ?
#
loop_
_entity_poly.entity_id
_entity_poly.type
_entity_poly.pdbx_seq_one_letter_code
_entity_poly.pdbx_strand_id
1 'polypeptide(L)'
;MGYSSFEELDVWKRACRLAVRIYESLRDCRDYGLKDQMTRSAVSIASNIAEGAERNSRVEYIRFLHIAKGSSAELRTQVYIAQQI
;
A
#
# COMPACT_ATOMS: atom_id res chain seq x y z
N MET A 1 -0.41 -25.37 2.33
CA MET A 1 -0.54 -24.95 0.93
C MET A 1 0.35 -23.73 0.78
N GLY A 2 1.49 -23.88 0.09
CA GLY A 2 2.41 -22.78 -0.15
C GLY A 2 1.94 -22.01 -1.39
N TYR A 3 1.81 -20.70 -1.27
CA TYR A 3 1.55 -19.84 -2.43
C TYR A 3 2.70 -19.98 -3.43
N SER A 4 2.37 -20.00 -4.72
CA SER A 4 3.38 -20.08 -5.79
C SER A 4 3.84 -18.72 -6.28
N SER A 5 3.06 -17.67 -5.98
CA SER A 5 3.37 -16.29 -6.31
C SER A 5 2.73 -15.31 -5.32
N PHE A 6 3.27 -14.11 -5.19
CA PHE A 6 2.72 -13.09 -4.28
C PHE A 6 1.33 -12.61 -4.71
N GLU A 7 0.99 -12.72 -5.99
CA GLU A 7 -0.33 -12.36 -6.53
C GLU A 7 -1.45 -13.25 -5.99
N GLU A 8 -1.13 -14.42 -5.45
CA GLU A 8 -2.09 -15.29 -4.78
C GLU A 8 -2.45 -14.80 -3.38
N LEU A 9 -1.59 -13.98 -2.76
CA LEU A 9 -1.77 -13.47 -1.40
C LEU A 9 -2.97 -12.53 -1.33
N ASP A 10 -3.95 -12.86 -0.49
CA ASP A 10 -5.13 -12.02 -0.30
C ASP A 10 -4.78 -10.62 0.23
N VAL A 11 -3.74 -10.51 1.06
CA VAL A 11 -3.26 -9.22 1.56
C VAL A 11 -2.73 -8.33 0.44
N TRP A 12 -2.04 -8.90 -0.56
CA TRP A 12 -1.56 -8.18 -1.73
C TRP A 12 -2.74 -7.73 -2.60
N LYS A 13 -3.68 -8.63 -2.92
CA LYS A 13 -4.89 -8.29 -3.69
C LYS A 13 -5.70 -7.18 -3.02
N ARG A 14 -5.82 -7.20 -1.69
CA ARG A 14 -6.48 -6.15 -0.90
C ARG A 14 -5.72 -4.83 -0.98
N ALA A 15 -4.40 -4.85 -0.91
CA ALA A 15 -3.57 -3.65 -1.04
C ALA A 15 -3.71 -3.02 -2.44
N CYS A 16 -3.70 -3.81 -3.52
CA CYS A 16 -3.95 -3.31 -4.87
C CYS A 16 -5.33 -2.64 -5.00
N ARG A 17 -6.39 -3.30 -4.50
CA ARG A 17 -7.74 -2.70 -4.48
C ARG A 17 -7.82 -1.42 -3.66
N LEU A 18 -7.09 -1.34 -2.56
CA LEU A 18 -6.99 -0.12 -1.75
C LEU A 18 -6.33 1.01 -2.55
N ALA A 19 -5.21 0.74 -3.24
CA ALA A 19 -4.55 1.73 -4.09
C ALA A 19 -5.50 2.26 -5.18
N VAL A 20 -6.20 1.37 -5.90
CA VAL A 20 -7.21 1.77 -6.90
C VAL A 20 -8.27 2.69 -6.29
N ARG A 21 -8.82 2.33 -5.12
CA ARG A 21 -9.83 3.17 -4.44
C ARG A 21 -9.31 4.55 -4.07
N ILE A 22 -8.04 4.67 -3.67
CA ILE A 22 -7.41 5.97 -3.37
C ILE A 22 -7.28 6.80 -4.64
N TYR A 23 -6.82 6.22 -5.75
CA TYR A 23 -6.79 6.91 -7.04
C TYR A 23 -8.17 7.37 -7.51
N GLU A 24 -9.20 6.53 -7.36
CA GLU A 24 -10.58 6.87 -7.71
C GLU A 24 -11.14 7.99 -6.82
N SER A 25 -10.94 7.91 -5.51
CA SER A 25 -11.42 8.91 -4.55
C SER A 25 -10.77 10.28 -4.75
N LEU A 26 -9.53 10.31 -5.25
CA LEU A 26 -8.76 11.53 -5.47
C LEU A 26 -8.76 11.99 -6.93
N ARG A 27 -9.61 11.42 -7.78
CA ARG A 27 -9.65 11.74 -9.23
C ARG A 27 -9.76 13.24 -9.47
N ASP A 28 -10.69 13.91 -8.79
CA ASP A 28 -10.99 15.34 -8.94
C ASP A 28 -10.32 16.23 -7.87
N CYS A 29 -9.49 15.65 -7.00
CA CYS A 29 -8.73 16.40 -5.99
C CYS A 29 -7.71 17.33 -6.68
N ARG A 30 -7.81 18.63 -6.38
CA ARG A 30 -6.89 19.68 -6.89
C ARG A 30 -5.71 19.95 -5.98
N ASP A 31 -5.71 19.41 -4.76
CA ASP A 31 -4.51 19.39 -3.92
C ASP A 31 -3.58 18.28 -4.41
N TYR A 32 -2.73 18.65 -5.36
CA TYR A 32 -1.77 17.70 -5.96
C TYR A 32 -0.74 17.19 -4.95
N GLY A 33 -0.43 17.95 -3.89
CA GLY A 33 0.52 17.54 -2.86
C GLY A 33 -0.04 16.44 -1.98
N LEU A 34 -1.28 16.60 -1.51
CA LEU A 34 -1.99 15.56 -0.76
C LEU A 34 -2.25 14.33 -1.64
N LYS A 35 -2.69 14.55 -2.88
CA LYS A 35 -2.97 13.48 -3.84
C LYS A 35 -1.73 12.62 -4.13
N ASP A 36 -0.58 13.24 -4.37
CA ASP A 36 0.68 12.54 -4.59
C ASP A 36 1.08 11.70 -3.37
N GLN A 37 1.06 12.30 -2.17
CA GLN A 37 1.43 11.59 -0.95
C GLN A 37 0.53 10.37 -0.69
N MET A 38 -0.80 10.54 -0.79
CA MET A 38 -1.76 9.45 -0.55
C MET A 38 -1.62 8.32 -1.58
N THR A 39 -1.48 8.66 -2.86
CA THR A 39 -1.33 7.65 -3.91
C THR A 39 -0.01 6.87 -3.77
N ARG A 40 1.10 7.55 -3.44
CA ARG A 40 2.38 6.88 -3.16
C ARG A 40 2.31 5.96 -1.95
N SER A 41 1.75 6.42 -0.82
CA SER A 41 1.60 5.57 0.37
C SER A 41 0.72 4.35 0.07
N ALA A 42 -0.35 4.51 -0.70
CA ALA A 42 -1.23 3.39 -1.07
C ALA A 42 -0.57 2.34 -1.98
N VAL A 43 0.15 2.79 -3.02
CA VAL A 43 0.90 1.90 -3.93
C VAL A 43 2.02 1.16 -3.18
N SER A 44 2.73 1.88 -2.30
CA SER A 44 3.84 1.33 -1.50
C SER A 44 3.45 0.09 -0.69
N ILE A 45 2.21 0.00 -0.21
CA ILE A 45 1.74 -1.16 0.56
C ILE A 45 1.81 -2.45 -0.28
N ALA A 46 1.25 -2.42 -1.50
CA ALA A 46 1.27 -3.59 -2.40
C ALA A 46 2.69 -3.87 -2.91
N SER A 47 3.44 -2.83 -3.26
CA SER A 47 4.82 -2.97 -3.75
C SER A 47 5.73 -3.63 -2.73
N ASN A 48 5.67 -3.23 -1.46
CA ASN A 48 6.50 -3.83 -0.41
C ASN A 48 6.08 -5.28 -0.10
N ILE A 49 4.78 -5.63 -0.21
CA ILE A 49 4.36 -7.03 -0.06
C ILE A 49 4.95 -7.89 -1.17
N ALA A 50 4.87 -7.43 -2.43
CA ALA A 50 5.43 -8.14 -3.58
C ALA A 50 6.96 -8.24 -3.47
N GLU A 51 7.64 -7.12 -3.24
CA GLU A 51 9.10 -7.07 -3.14
C GLU A 51 9.63 -7.96 -2.02
N GLY A 52 8.92 -8.00 -0.88
CA GLY A 52 9.26 -8.88 0.23
C GLY A 52 9.07 -10.36 -0.09
N ALA A 53 8.00 -10.71 -0.82
CA ALA A 53 7.71 -12.09 -1.20
C ALA A 53 8.72 -12.64 -2.22
N GLU A 54 9.33 -11.78 -3.04
CA GLU A 54 10.42 -12.11 -3.96
C GLU A 54 11.80 -12.22 -3.28
N ARG A 55 11.91 -11.98 -1.95
CA ARG A 55 13.18 -12.13 -1.23
C ARG A 55 13.46 -13.58 -0.87
N ASN A 56 14.74 -13.94 -0.92
CA ASN A 56 15.23 -15.30 -0.61
C ASN A 56 15.30 -15.62 0.90
N SER A 57 14.94 -14.68 1.78
CA SER A 57 15.00 -14.87 3.23
C SER A 57 13.72 -14.45 3.95
N ARG A 58 13.30 -15.25 4.93
CA ARG A 58 12.15 -14.94 5.79
C ARG A 58 12.33 -13.64 6.55
N VAL A 59 13.57 -13.33 6.95
CA VAL A 59 13.89 -12.10 7.69
C VAL A 59 13.66 -10.87 6.82
N GLU A 60 14.11 -10.88 5.58
CA GLU A 60 13.84 -9.79 4.64
C GLU A 60 12.36 -9.68 4.31
N TYR A 61 11.67 -10.81 4.09
CA TYR A 61 10.24 -10.77 3.84
C TYR A 61 9.48 -10.07 5.00
N ILE A 62 9.79 -10.44 6.25
CA ILE A 62 9.20 -9.78 7.43
C ILE A 62 9.52 -8.28 7.46
N ARG A 63 10.75 -7.89 7.14
CA ARG A 63 11.15 -6.47 7.07
C ARG A 63 10.29 -5.69 6.06
N PHE A 64 10.10 -6.24 4.86
CA PHE A 64 9.24 -5.62 3.84
C PHE A 64 7.77 -5.54 4.28
N LEU A 65 7.25 -6.55 4.98
CA LEU A 65 5.91 -6.49 5.57
C LEU A 65 5.79 -5.39 6.63
N HIS A 66 6.86 -5.10 7.40
CA HIS A 66 6.88 -3.95 8.32
C HIS A 66 6.85 -2.61 7.57
N ILE A 67 7.54 -2.49 6.44
CA ILE A 67 7.47 -1.29 5.60
C ILE A 67 6.05 -1.11 5.05
N ALA A 68 5.43 -2.17 4.52
CA ALA A 68 4.05 -2.14 4.05
C ALA A 68 3.05 -1.72 5.15
N LYS A 69 3.27 -2.20 6.39
CA LYS A 69 2.48 -1.78 7.56
C LYS A 69 2.70 -0.30 7.90
N GLY A 70 3.93 0.20 7.77
CA GLY A 70 4.27 1.62 7.92
C GLY A 70 3.51 2.50 6.92
N SER A 71 3.56 2.16 5.63
CA SER A 71 2.81 2.87 4.58
C SER A 71 1.30 2.81 4.80
N SER A 72 0.77 1.71 5.38
CA SER A 72 -0.65 1.63 5.76
C SER A 72 -1.03 2.61 6.86
N ALA A 73 -0.15 2.82 7.85
CA ALA A 73 -0.38 3.78 8.92
C ALA A 73 -0.30 5.22 8.39
N GLU A 74 0.66 5.52 7.53
CA GLU A 74 0.81 6.80 6.86
C GLU A 74 -0.43 7.15 6.03
N LEU A 75 -0.87 6.24 5.15
CA LEU A 75 -2.08 6.44 4.34
C LEU A 75 -3.31 6.70 5.22
N ARG A 76 -3.48 5.94 6.31
CA ARG A 76 -4.60 6.14 7.24
C ARG A 76 -4.57 7.53 7.88
N THR A 77 -3.40 8.03 8.25
CA THR A 77 -3.23 9.38 8.78
C THR A 77 -3.57 10.43 7.72
N GLN A 78 -3.12 10.27 6.48
CA GLN A 78 -3.44 11.19 5.39
C GLN A 78 -4.94 11.20 5.06
N VAL A 79 -5.61 10.03 5.05
CA VAL A 79 -7.07 9.93 4.92
C VAL A 79 -7.77 10.68 6.05
N TYR A 80 -7.31 10.52 7.29
CA TYR A 80 -7.87 11.26 8.42
C TYR A 80 -7.74 12.77 8.24
N ILE A 81 -6.56 13.26 7.85
CA ILE A 81 -6.33 14.70 7.57
C ILE A 81 -7.23 15.18 6.44
N ALA A 82 -7.32 14.41 5.34
CA ALA A 82 -8.15 14.74 4.17
C ALA A 82 -9.65 14.86 4.50
N GLN A 83 -10.13 14.22 5.56
CA GLN A 83 -11.51 14.32 6.03
C GLN A 83 -11.79 15.56 6.89
N GLN A 84 -10.75 16.30 7.30
CA GLN A 84 -10.86 17.49 8.13
C GLN A 84 -10.69 18.80 7.34
N ILE A 85 -10.53 18.70 6.01
CA ILE A 85 -10.34 19.84 5.10
C ILE A 85 -11.52 20.02 4.15
#